data_AF-A0AA39XW55-F1
#
_entry.id   AF-A0AA39XW55-F1
#
_cell.length_a   1.000
_cell.length_b   1.000
_cell.length_c   1.000
_cell.angle_alpha   90.00
_cell.angle_beta   90.00
_cell.angle_gamma   90.00
#
_symmetry.space_group_name_H-M   'P 1'
#
loop_
_entity.id
_entity.type
_entity.pdbx_description
1 polymer ?
#
loop_
_entity_poly.entity_id
_entity_poly.type
_entity_poly.pdbx_seq_one_letter_code
_entity_poly.pdbx_strand_id
1 'polypeptide(L)'
;MASRIPKRLALAAIMVALAARPATAFTRYENDGSCQIVGDTDIYGIGVRVGYYLTYFAGVLALCFNNNKGITDSLKSINIIFGAILIVLLRNATLGSFAVLEWQIASVLVFVLPLSSMILAFLLGSPGLASWGTFFILYGLYSALQPWLFWTRIDQGRDLSCPSIRMFIFAVFDFYHPSYVKFLRAMSIIACICSPVALIGGITLIVMSMKGKKSVRDTIVEKMREATQDGSSDIDLSVIKRSPVFRLIVIPLLFGGCTGIVSVEKLISLNSIDLSDVEFLSTGQLIPFLVGLFTFISTIWGIITNKDDDDDD
;
A
#
# COMPACT_ATOMS: atom_id res chain seq x y z
N MET A 1 -14.80 -30.60 -6.66
CA MET A 1 -14.45 -30.27 -8.07
C MET A 1 -13.40 -29.17 -8.08
N ALA A 2 -12.12 -29.51 -8.21
CA ALA A 2 -11.05 -28.53 -8.35
C ALA A 2 -10.96 -28.12 -9.82
N SER A 3 -11.38 -26.88 -10.12
CA SER A 3 -11.29 -26.26 -11.44
C SER A 3 -9.83 -26.25 -11.93
N ARG A 4 -9.51 -27.07 -12.93
CA ARG A 4 -8.21 -27.01 -13.63
C ARG A 4 -8.24 -25.79 -14.54
N ILE A 5 -7.62 -24.70 -14.10
CA ILE A 5 -7.34 -23.56 -14.96
C ILE A 5 -6.49 -24.08 -16.14
N PRO A 6 -6.92 -23.88 -17.40
CA PRO A 6 -6.21 -24.41 -18.55
C PRO A 6 -4.86 -23.70 -18.69
N LYS A 7 -3.76 -24.48 -18.75
CA LYS A 7 -2.37 -23.99 -18.88
C LYS A 7 -2.18 -22.93 -19.98
N ARG A 8 -3.02 -22.96 -21.02
CA ARG A 8 -3.02 -21.99 -22.13
C ARG A 8 -3.41 -20.58 -21.68
N LEU A 9 -4.27 -20.44 -20.68
CA LEU A 9 -4.72 -19.14 -20.16
C LEU A 9 -3.61 -18.46 -19.36
N ALA A 10 -2.85 -19.23 -18.57
CA ALA A 10 -1.67 -18.74 -17.85
C ALA A 10 -0.57 -18.27 -18.83
N LEU A 11 -0.32 -19.04 -19.89
CA LEU A 11 0.67 -18.67 -20.91
C LEU A 11 0.25 -17.41 -21.68
N ALA A 12 -1.03 -17.29 -22.02
CA ALA A 12 -1.58 -16.10 -22.67
C ALA A 12 -1.47 -14.86 -21.78
N ALA A 13 -1.77 -14.98 -20.49
CA ALA A 13 -1.61 -13.88 -19.54
C ALA A 13 -0.14 -13.42 -19.41
N ILE A 14 0.81 -14.37 -19.38
CA ILE A 14 2.25 -14.06 -19.37
C ILE A 14 2.65 -13.36 -20.68
N MET A 15 2.19 -13.85 -21.83
CA MET A 15 2.52 -13.23 -23.11
C MET A 15 1.89 -11.84 -23.28
N VAL A 16 0.67 -11.62 -22.78
CA VAL A 16 0.05 -10.28 -22.76
C VAL A 16 0.81 -9.33 -21.83
N ALA A 17 1.27 -9.81 -20.66
CA ALA A 17 2.11 -9.02 -19.77
C ALA A 17 3.47 -8.67 -20.40
N LEU A 18 4.03 -9.54 -21.22
CA LEU A 18 5.29 -9.30 -21.96
C LEU A 18 5.10 -8.45 -23.22
N ALA A 19 3.91 -8.46 -23.84
CA ALA A 19 3.61 -7.75 -25.08
C ALA A 19 3.08 -6.33 -24.87
N ALA A 20 2.71 -5.96 -23.65
CA ALA A 20 2.32 -4.59 -23.31
C ALA A 20 3.51 -3.65 -23.59
N ARG A 21 3.41 -2.85 -24.66
CA ARG A 21 4.40 -1.81 -24.95
C ARG A 21 4.34 -0.78 -23.82
N PRO A 22 5.49 -0.44 -23.22
CA PRO A 22 5.50 0.44 -22.06
C PRO A 22 4.90 1.78 -22.43
N ALA A 23 4.09 2.33 -21.52
CA ALA A 23 3.93 3.78 -21.45
C ALA A 23 5.34 4.37 -21.29
N THR A 24 5.66 5.41 -22.05
CA THR A 24 6.99 6.02 -22.17
C THR A 24 7.45 6.77 -20.91
N ALA A 25 6.71 6.67 -19.81
CA ALA A 25 7.04 7.33 -18.56
C ALA A 25 8.16 6.56 -17.83
N PHE A 26 9.29 7.24 -17.64
CA PHE A 26 10.44 6.78 -16.85
C PHE A 26 11.06 8.00 -16.18
N THR A 27 11.52 7.85 -14.93
CA THR A 27 12.19 8.97 -14.26
C THR A 27 13.56 9.21 -14.89
N ARG A 28 13.79 10.44 -15.36
CA ARG A 28 15.00 10.87 -16.05
C ARG A 28 15.29 12.34 -15.77
N TYR A 29 16.50 12.80 -16.11
CA TYR A 29 16.75 14.24 -16.25
C TYR A 29 16.20 14.73 -17.59
N GLU A 30 15.63 15.93 -17.61
CA GLU A 30 14.93 16.49 -18.78
C GLU A 30 15.85 16.67 -20.01
N ASN A 31 17.09 17.12 -19.81
CA ASN A 31 18.12 17.31 -20.83
C ASN A 31 19.53 17.17 -20.23
N ASP A 32 20.53 16.90 -21.08
CA ASP A 32 21.97 16.86 -20.72
C ASP A 32 22.44 18.26 -20.26
N GLY A 33 22.25 18.57 -18.97
CA GLY A 33 22.64 19.83 -18.34
C GLY A 33 21.55 20.51 -17.52
N SER A 34 20.27 20.13 -17.68
CA SER A 34 19.22 20.54 -16.76
C SER A 34 19.11 19.54 -15.62
N CYS A 35 19.29 19.97 -14.38
CA CYS A 35 19.12 19.13 -13.20
C CYS A 35 17.66 18.95 -12.77
N GLN A 36 16.73 19.14 -13.71
CA GLN A 36 15.31 18.94 -13.52
C GLN A 36 14.99 17.45 -13.68
N ILE A 37 14.40 16.87 -12.64
CA ILE A 37 13.99 15.47 -12.61
C ILE A 37 12.58 15.40 -13.16
N VAL A 38 12.38 14.71 -14.28
CA VAL A 38 11.07 14.31 -14.78
C VAL A 38 10.72 13.00 -14.12
N GLY A 39 9.62 12.94 -13.37
CA GLY A 39 9.18 11.76 -12.62
C GLY A 39 8.24 10.84 -13.38
N ASP A 40 8.23 9.54 -13.02
CA ASP A 40 7.25 8.60 -13.56
C ASP A 40 5.86 8.80 -12.93
N THR A 41 4.95 9.34 -13.74
CA THR A 41 3.57 9.60 -13.37
C THR A 41 2.75 8.33 -13.08
N ASP A 42 3.18 7.16 -13.56
CA ASP A 42 2.48 5.89 -13.30
C ASP A 42 2.79 5.34 -11.89
N ILE A 43 3.86 5.81 -11.23
CA ILE A 43 4.24 5.38 -9.87
C ILE A 43 3.71 6.35 -8.81
N TYR A 44 3.86 7.66 -9.05
CA TYR A 44 3.49 8.69 -8.07
C TYR A 44 2.95 9.98 -8.71
N GLY A 45 2.40 9.86 -9.92
CA GLY A 45 1.60 10.92 -10.52
C GLY A 45 0.41 11.32 -9.65
N ILE A 46 -0.22 12.44 -9.99
CA ILE A 46 -1.26 13.02 -9.12
C ILE A 46 -2.45 12.07 -8.95
N GLY A 47 -2.84 11.34 -9.99
CA GLY A 47 -3.92 10.34 -9.90
C GLY A 47 -3.59 9.19 -8.96
N VAL A 48 -2.35 8.71 -8.98
CA VAL A 48 -1.86 7.64 -8.10
C VAL A 48 -1.83 8.09 -6.64
N ARG A 49 -1.23 9.26 -6.37
CA ARG A 49 -1.12 9.83 -5.02
C ARG A 49 -2.50 10.09 -4.42
N VAL A 50 -3.36 10.81 -5.14
CA VAL A 50 -4.73 11.10 -4.68
C VAL A 50 -5.53 9.81 -4.50
N GLY A 51 -5.36 8.81 -5.37
CA GLY A 51 -5.97 7.48 -5.21
C GLY A 51 -5.60 6.81 -3.88
N TYR A 52 -4.31 6.81 -3.51
CA TYR A 52 -3.86 6.32 -2.20
C TYR A 52 -4.40 7.14 -1.04
N TYR A 53 -4.41 8.47 -1.16
CA TYR A 53 -4.88 9.35 -0.09
C TYR A 53 -6.37 9.13 0.18
N LEU A 54 -7.19 9.06 -0.87
CA LEU A 54 -8.61 8.75 -0.76
C LEU A 54 -8.85 7.37 -0.15
N THR A 55 -8.08 6.36 -0.57
CA THR A 55 -8.21 5.01 0.00
C THR A 55 -7.79 4.95 1.46
N TYR A 56 -6.75 5.70 1.84
CA TYR A 56 -6.33 5.84 3.23
C TYR A 56 -7.41 6.49 4.09
N PHE A 57 -7.97 7.62 3.65
CA PHE A 57 -9.07 8.28 4.37
C PHE A 57 -10.33 7.42 4.41
N ALA A 58 -10.63 6.66 3.35
CA ALA A 58 -11.71 5.68 3.35
C ALA A 58 -11.49 4.63 4.45
N GLY A 59 -10.30 4.04 4.52
CA GLY A 59 -9.94 3.07 5.56
C GLY A 59 -10.06 3.65 6.97
N VAL A 60 -9.57 4.88 7.17
CA VAL A 60 -9.71 5.61 8.44
C VAL A 60 -11.18 5.82 8.83
N LEU A 61 -12.00 6.33 7.91
CA LEU A 61 -13.43 6.55 8.15
C LEU A 61 -14.12 5.22 8.46
N ALA A 62 -13.85 4.17 7.67
CA ALA A 62 -14.42 2.86 7.88
C ALA A 62 -14.08 2.32 9.29
N LEU A 63 -12.85 2.55 9.79
CA LEU A 63 -12.45 2.20 11.15
C LEU A 63 -13.17 3.05 12.22
N CYS A 64 -13.26 4.37 12.02
CA CYS A 64 -13.94 5.27 12.96
C CYS A 64 -15.43 4.93 13.12
N PHE A 65 -16.08 4.49 12.04
CA PHE A 65 -17.50 4.14 11.99
C PHE A 65 -17.78 2.63 12.03
N ASN A 66 -16.77 1.79 12.29
CA ASN A 66 -16.91 0.33 12.36
C ASN A 66 -17.54 -0.31 11.09
N ASN A 67 -17.35 0.31 9.94
CA ASN A 67 -17.83 -0.20 8.66
C ASN A 67 -16.85 -1.25 8.11
N ASN A 68 -17.04 -2.52 8.54
CA ASN A 68 -16.20 -3.65 8.11
C ASN A 68 -16.13 -3.80 6.59
N LYS A 69 -17.23 -3.54 5.87
CA LYS A 69 -17.25 -3.60 4.40
C LYS A 69 -16.32 -2.55 3.79
N GLY A 70 -16.39 -1.30 4.28
CA GLY A 70 -15.50 -0.22 3.85
C GLY A 70 -14.02 -0.53 4.10
N ILE A 71 -13.69 -1.17 5.22
CA ILE A 71 -12.31 -1.61 5.51
C ILE A 71 -11.86 -2.66 4.49
N THR A 72 -12.66 -3.70 4.26
CA THR A 72 -12.35 -4.76 3.31
C THR A 72 -12.19 -4.22 1.89
N ASP A 73 -13.07 -3.32 1.47
CA ASP A 73 -13.00 -2.70 0.14
C ASP A 73 -11.77 -1.79 0.01
N SER A 74 -11.41 -1.04 1.06
CA SER A 74 -10.17 -0.27 1.12
C SER A 74 -8.93 -1.15 0.96
N LEU A 75 -8.88 -2.32 1.61
CA LEU A 75 -7.76 -3.26 1.48
C LEU A 75 -7.65 -3.87 0.08
N LYS A 76 -8.79 -4.21 -0.54
CA LYS A 76 -8.80 -4.69 -1.94
C LYS A 76 -8.25 -3.61 -2.88
N SER A 77 -8.69 -2.37 -2.72
CA SER A 77 -8.26 -1.24 -3.52
C SER A 77 -6.76 -0.97 -3.37
N ILE A 78 -6.24 -1.00 -2.14
CA ILE A 78 -4.80 -0.90 -1.87
C ILE A 78 -4.03 -2.02 -2.60
N ASN A 79 -4.49 -3.27 -2.52
CA ASN A 79 -3.81 -4.40 -3.17
C ASN A 79 -3.78 -4.26 -4.70
N ILE A 80 -4.87 -3.78 -5.30
CA ILE A 80 -4.95 -3.54 -6.74
C ILE A 80 -3.92 -2.47 -7.15
N ILE A 81 -3.92 -1.33 -6.47
CA ILE A 81 -3.02 -0.22 -6.79
C ILE A 81 -1.55 -0.63 -6.51
N PHE A 82 -1.29 -1.31 -5.39
CA PHE A 82 0.05 -1.76 -5.03
C PHE A 82 0.59 -2.78 -6.02
N GLY A 83 -0.23 -3.74 -6.46
CA GLY A 83 0.15 -4.69 -7.50
C GLY A 83 0.56 -4.00 -8.80
N ALA A 84 -0.20 -2.99 -9.23
CA ALA A 84 0.13 -2.21 -10.42
C ALA A 84 1.47 -1.46 -10.27
N ILE A 85 1.67 -0.75 -9.16
CA ILE A 85 2.91 -0.02 -8.88
C ILE A 85 4.11 -0.95 -8.78
N LEU A 86 3.97 -2.11 -8.12
CA LEU A 86 5.06 -3.07 -7.98
C LEU A 86 5.54 -3.57 -9.35
N ILE A 87 4.62 -3.81 -10.28
CA ILE A 87 4.95 -4.21 -11.66
C ILE A 87 5.72 -3.09 -12.37
N VAL A 88 5.25 -1.85 -12.27
CA VAL A 88 5.91 -0.68 -12.89
C VAL A 88 7.31 -0.45 -12.29
N LEU A 89 7.44 -0.53 -10.96
CA LEU A 89 8.73 -0.41 -10.26
C LEU A 89 9.72 -1.50 -10.70
N LEU A 90 9.28 -2.75 -10.79
CA LEU A 90 10.12 -3.87 -11.26
C LEU A 90 10.61 -3.64 -12.69
N ARG A 91 9.72 -3.16 -13.57
CA ARG A 91 10.05 -2.80 -14.94
C ARG A 91 11.09 -1.66 -14.97
N ASN A 92 10.83 -0.56 -14.26
CA ASN A 92 11.69 0.61 -14.27
C ASN A 92 13.07 0.32 -13.67
N ALA A 93 13.11 -0.51 -12.61
CA ALA A 93 14.36 -0.93 -12.00
C ALA A 93 15.22 -1.76 -12.95
N THR A 94 14.62 -2.61 -13.79
CA THR A 94 15.38 -3.41 -14.79
C THR A 94 15.83 -2.59 -16.00
N LEU A 95 15.12 -1.53 -16.36
CA LEU A 95 15.44 -0.67 -17.51
C LEU A 95 16.44 0.46 -17.22
N GLY A 96 16.91 0.61 -15.98
CA GLY A 96 17.92 1.64 -15.67
C GLY A 96 17.33 3.01 -15.26
N SER A 97 16.02 3.12 -15.01
CA SER A 97 15.36 4.34 -14.48
C SER A 97 15.93 4.74 -13.11
N PHE A 98 15.55 5.91 -12.60
CA PHE A 98 15.84 6.44 -11.26
C PHE A 98 15.23 5.63 -10.10
N ALA A 99 15.48 4.33 -10.10
CA ALA A 99 14.69 3.33 -9.40
C ALA A 99 14.61 3.58 -7.90
N VAL A 100 15.62 4.18 -7.28
CA VAL A 100 15.72 4.28 -5.83
C VAL A 100 14.90 5.43 -5.25
N LEU A 101 14.92 6.61 -5.87
CA LEU A 101 14.07 7.74 -5.44
C LEU A 101 12.60 7.37 -5.61
N GLU A 102 12.25 6.81 -6.78
CA GLU A 102 10.91 6.29 -7.06
C GLU A 102 10.50 5.24 -6.03
N TRP A 103 11.41 4.33 -5.67
CA TRP A 103 11.17 3.31 -4.66
C TRP A 103 10.94 3.88 -3.27
N GLN A 104 11.60 4.97 -2.89
CA GLN A 104 11.36 5.63 -1.61
C GLN A 104 10.00 6.33 -1.56
N ILE A 105 9.62 7.05 -2.63
CA ILE A 105 8.28 7.65 -2.74
C ILE A 105 7.22 6.53 -2.68
N ALA A 106 7.40 5.50 -3.50
CA ALA A 106 6.51 4.35 -3.52
C ALA A 106 6.47 3.63 -2.17
N SER A 107 7.59 3.49 -1.45
CA SER A 107 7.63 2.90 -0.10
C SER A 107 6.64 3.61 0.81
N VAL A 108 6.62 4.94 0.82
CA VAL A 108 5.69 5.69 1.67
C VAL A 108 4.23 5.45 1.24
N LEU A 109 3.96 5.48 -0.08
CA LEU A 109 2.62 5.25 -0.63
C LEU A 109 2.09 3.84 -0.37
N VAL A 110 2.90 2.79 -0.58
CA VAL A 110 2.46 1.39 -0.51
C VAL A 110 2.60 0.80 0.90
N PHE A 111 3.47 1.36 1.74
CA PHE A 111 3.75 0.83 3.07
C PHE A 111 3.17 1.71 4.17
N VAL A 112 3.64 2.96 4.28
CA VAL A 112 3.31 3.82 5.43
C VAL A 112 1.82 4.14 5.46
N LEU A 113 1.25 4.55 4.32
CA LEU A 113 -0.17 4.87 4.21
C LEU A 113 -1.06 3.64 4.49
N PRO A 114 -0.95 2.52 3.75
CA PRO A 114 -1.73 1.31 4.04
C PRO A 114 -1.56 0.79 5.46
N LEU A 115 -0.33 0.62 5.96
CA LEU A 115 -0.12 0.06 7.30
C LEU A 115 -0.75 0.91 8.39
N SER A 116 -0.70 2.24 8.25
CA SER A 116 -1.25 3.12 9.26
C SER A 116 -2.75 2.90 9.47
N SER A 117 -3.54 2.68 8.42
CA SER A 117 -4.95 2.31 8.59
C SER A 117 -5.15 0.81 8.84
N MET A 118 -4.38 -0.04 8.17
CA MET A 118 -4.64 -1.47 8.09
C MET A 118 -4.18 -2.26 9.32
N ILE A 119 -3.15 -1.81 10.07
CA ILE A 119 -2.75 -2.49 11.32
C ILE A 119 -3.94 -2.55 12.28
N LEU A 120 -4.72 -1.47 12.37
CA LEU A 120 -5.91 -1.45 13.21
C LEU A 120 -7.01 -2.37 12.67
N ALA A 121 -7.23 -2.37 11.35
CA ALA A 121 -8.15 -3.30 10.70
C ALA A 121 -7.80 -4.77 10.98
N PHE A 122 -6.52 -5.12 10.97
CA PHE A 122 -6.03 -6.45 11.29
C PHE A 122 -6.33 -6.81 12.73
N LEU A 123 -5.99 -5.92 13.68
CA LEU A 123 -6.20 -6.13 15.10
C LEU A 123 -7.68 -6.22 15.49
N LEU A 124 -8.55 -5.47 14.82
CA LEU A 124 -10.01 -5.52 15.01
C LEU A 124 -10.66 -6.72 14.30
N GLY A 125 -9.88 -7.55 13.60
CA GLY A 125 -10.38 -8.76 12.96
C GLY A 125 -11.27 -8.50 11.74
N SER A 126 -11.03 -7.40 11.01
CA SER A 126 -11.81 -7.04 9.82
C SER A 126 -11.75 -8.12 8.73
N PRO A 127 -12.84 -8.38 7.98
CA PRO A 127 -12.93 -9.55 7.12
C PRO A 127 -12.09 -9.46 5.85
N GLY A 128 -11.62 -10.64 5.42
CA GLY A 128 -10.97 -10.85 4.12
C GLY A 128 -9.62 -11.55 4.22
N LEU A 129 -9.57 -12.82 4.66
CA LEU A 129 -8.33 -13.61 4.71
C LEU A 129 -7.60 -13.60 3.36
N ALA A 130 -8.34 -13.66 2.24
CA ALA A 130 -7.76 -13.52 0.91
C ALA A 130 -7.09 -12.16 0.69
N SER A 131 -7.75 -11.06 1.02
CA SER A 131 -7.21 -9.70 0.85
C SER A 131 -5.96 -9.47 1.69
N TRP A 132 -5.97 -9.92 2.95
CA TRP A 132 -4.77 -9.91 3.79
C TRP A 132 -3.66 -10.79 3.23
N GLY A 133 -4.01 -11.97 2.73
CA GLY A 133 -3.04 -12.85 2.10
C GLY A 133 -2.40 -12.25 0.85
N THR A 134 -3.19 -11.59 -0.01
CA THR A 134 -2.69 -10.83 -1.16
C THR A 134 -1.78 -9.70 -0.72
N PHE A 135 -2.16 -8.93 0.30
CA PHE A 135 -1.34 -7.85 0.84
C PHE A 135 0.03 -8.36 1.33
N PHE A 136 0.04 -9.44 2.11
CA PHE A 136 1.29 -10.06 2.59
C PHE A 136 2.14 -10.63 1.46
N ILE A 137 1.54 -11.16 0.40
CA ILE A 137 2.30 -11.62 -0.77
C ILE A 137 2.96 -10.43 -1.47
N LEU A 138 2.19 -9.38 -1.78
CA LEU A 138 2.73 -8.17 -2.42
C LEU A 138 3.84 -7.54 -1.58
N TYR A 139 3.63 -7.46 -0.26
CA TYR A 139 4.62 -6.94 0.68
C TYR A 139 5.87 -7.82 0.77
N GLY A 140 5.71 -9.14 0.80
CA GLY A 140 6.80 -10.09 0.78
C GLY A 140 7.64 -9.98 -0.49
N LEU A 141 7.00 -9.86 -1.65
CA LEU A 141 7.68 -9.62 -2.93
C LEU A 141 8.43 -8.29 -2.94
N TYR A 142 7.78 -7.21 -2.52
CA TYR A 142 8.42 -5.89 -2.42
C TYR A 142 9.64 -5.91 -1.48
N SER A 143 9.52 -6.56 -0.33
CA SER A 143 10.58 -6.69 0.67
C SER A 143 11.75 -7.53 0.16
N ALA A 144 11.49 -8.59 -0.62
CA ALA A 144 12.53 -9.43 -1.23
C ALA A 144 13.44 -8.66 -2.21
N LEU A 145 12.91 -7.58 -2.81
CA LEU A 145 13.62 -6.80 -3.83
C LEU A 145 14.52 -5.72 -3.24
N GLN A 146 14.29 -5.30 -1.99
CA GLN A 146 15.05 -4.23 -1.36
C GLN A 146 16.57 -4.49 -1.28
N PRO A 147 17.07 -5.70 -0.94
CA PRO A 147 18.50 -5.96 -0.91
C PRO A 147 19.15 -5.74 -2.26
N TRP A 148 18.55 -6.29 -3.33
CA TRP A 148 19.04 -6.11 -4.69
C TRP A 148 19.10 -4.62 -5.04
N LEU A 149 18.04 -3.87 -4.78
CA LEU A 149 17.97 -2.46 -5.07
C LEU A 149 19.02 -1.63 -4.31
N PHE A 150 19.07 -1.73 -2.98
CA PHE A 150 19.92 -0.87 -2.15
C PHE A 150 21.41 -1.28 -2.15
N TRP A 151 21.74 -2.51 -2.53
CA TRP A 151 23.12 -2.94 -2.69
C TRP A 151 23.65 -2.71 -4.10
N THR A 152 22.86 -2.98 -5.13
CA THR A 152 23.37 -2.98 -6.51
C THR A 152 22.94 -1.76 -7.32
N ARG A 153 21.82 -1.13 -6.98
CA ARG A 153 21.20 -0.06 -7.78
C ARG A 153 21.10 1.28 -7.05
N ILE A 154 21.80 1.47 -5.93
CA ILE A 154 21.62 2.69 -5.11
C ILE A 154 21.95 3.99 -5.86
N ASP A 155 22.95 3.93 -6.75
CA ASP A 155 23.36 5.07 -7.59
C ASP A 155 22.69 5.04 -8.98
N GLN A 156 21.69 4.18 -9.20
CA GLN A 156 21.02 4.09 -10.50
C GLN A 156 20.22 5.38 -10.79
N GLY A 157 20.48 5.97 -11.97
CA GLY A 157 19.91 7.25 -12.40
C GLY A 157 20.67 8.47 -11.89
N ARG A 158 21.58 8.33 -10.93
CA ARG A 158 22.31 9.45 -10.35
C ARG A 158 23.20 10.15 -11.38
N ASP A 159 23.05 11.46 -11.50
CA ASP A 159 23.98 12.34 -12.21
C ASP A 159 24.86 13.08 -11.20
N LEU A 160 26.18 12.98 -11.35
CA LEU A 160 27.16 13.62 -10.48
C LEU A 160 27.34 15.12 -10.78
N SER A 161 26.90 15.57 -11.95
CA SER A 161 26.92 16.99 -12.32
C SER A 161 25.78 17.78 -11.67
N CYS A 162 24.76 17.08 -11.15
CA CYS A 162 23.59 17.69 -10.54
C CYS A 162 23.64 17.74 -9.01
N PRO A 163 22.91 18.69 -8.38
CA PRO A 163 22.75 18.73 -6.94
C PRO A 163 22.25 17.39 -6.39
N SER A 164 22.70 17.03 -5.19
CA SER A 164 22.26 15.79 -4.58
C SER A 164 20.76 15.80 -4.26
N ILE A 165 20.14 14.63 -4.43
CA ILE A 165 18.74 14.42 -4.12
C ILE A 165 18.52 14.61 -2.63
N ARG A 166 17.50 15.40 -2.28
CA ARG A 166 17.14 15.70 -0.90
C ARG A 166 16.02 14.79 -0.43
N MET A 167 16.18 14.18 0.74
CA MET A 167 15.13 13.44 1.42
C MET A 167 14.48 14.27 2.50
N PHE A 168 13.25 13.90 2.85
CA PHE A 168 12.54 14.45 3.99
C PHE A 168 12.01 13.33 4.87
N ILE A 169 12.55 13.22 6.08
CA ILE A 169 12.01 12.39 7.18
C ILE A 169 12.09 13.24 8.44
N PHE A 170 11.07 14.08 8.66
CA PHE A 170 11.03 15.13 9.70
C PHE A 170 12.13 16.21 9.64
N ALA A 171 13.22 15.95 8.94
CA ALA A 171 14.29 16.87 8.59
C ALA A 171 14.73 16.64 7.14
N VAL A 172 15.30 17.67 6.52
CA VAL A 172 15.86 17.59 5.17
C VAL A 172 17.31 17.13 5.26
N PHE A 173 17.69 16.13 4.46
CA PHE A 173 19.06 15.64 4.39
C PHE A 173 19.37 15.09 2.99
N ASP A 174 20.66 14.89 2.70
CA ASP A 174 21.12 14.32 1.43
C ASP A 174 20.80 12.82 1.36
N PHE A 175 20.11 12.38 0.30
CA PHE A 175 19.77 10.97 0.06
C PHE A 175 21.01 10.07 0.03
N TYR A 176 22.12 10.56 -0.52
CA TYR A 176 23.36 9.80 -0.66
C TYR A 176 24.28 9.96 0.55
N HIS A 177 23.80 10.54 1.66
CA HIS A 177 24.57 10.61 2.88
C HIS A 177 24.98 9.21 3.35
N PRO A 178 26.28 8.94 3.65
CA PRO A 178 26.78 7.59 3.92
C PRO A 178 26.04 6.85 5.04
N SER A 179 25.62 7.58 6.08
CA SER A 179 24.85 7.00 7.18
C SER A 179 23.46 6.54 6.75
N TYR A 180 22.80 7.27 5.86
CA TYR A 180 21.48 6.91 5.36
C TYR A 180 21.55 5.71 4.40
N VAL A 181 22.55 5.69 3.52
CA VAL A 181 22.84 4.53 2.66
C VAL A 181 23.09 3.26 3.50
N LYS A 182 23.90 3.36 4.55
CA LYS A 182 24.13 2.24 5.50
C LYS A 182 22.83 1.80 6.17
N PHE A 183 21.99 2.75 6.59
CA PHE A 183 20.68 2.47 7.16
C PHE A 183 19.77 1.71 6.17
N LEU A 184 19.66 2.17 4.92
CA LEU A 184 18.86 1.48 3.90
C LEU A 184 19.36 0.05 3.65
N ARG A 185 20.69 -0.14 3.54
CA ARG A 185 21.27 -1.48 3.40
C ARG A 185 20.97 -2.37 4.60
N ALA A 186 21.05 -1.85 5.83
CA ALA A 186 20.69 -2.60 7.03
C ALA A 186 19.20 -2.97 7.05
N MET A 187 18.31 -2.03 6.73
CA MET A 187 16.87 -2.27 6.63
C MET A 187 16.52 -3.32 5.57
N SER A 188 17.23 -3.36 4.45
CA SER A 188 17.00 -4.38 3.43
C SER A 188 17.28 -5.81 3.91
N ILE A 189 18.24 -6.00 4.81
CA ILE A 189 18.54 -7.32 5.39
C ILE A 189 17.34 -7.79 6.23
N ILE A 190 16.79 -6.89 7.05
CA ILE A 190 15.59 -7.17 7.85
C ILE A 190 14.41 -7.48 6.93
N ALA A 191 14.19 -6.66 5.90
CA ALA A 191 13.13 -6.87 4.91
C ALA A 191 13.26 -8.23 4.19
N CYS A 192 14.49 -8.64 3.86
CA CYS A 192 14.78 -9.93 3.26
C CYS A 192 14.36 -11.11 4.16
N ILE A 193 14.62 -11.00 5.47
CA ILE A 193 14.22 -12.03 6.45
C ILE A 193 12.71 -12.04 6.67
N CYS A 194 12.07 -10.86 6.73
CA CYS A 194 10.62 -10.75 6.86
C CYS A 194 9.86 -11.23 5.61
N SER A 195 10.49 -11.19 4.44
CA SER A 195 9.85 -11.53 3.16
C SER A 195 9.32 -12.98 3.11
N PRO A 196 10.10 -14.04 3.40
CA PRO A 196 9.60 -15.41 3.45
C PRO A 196 8.42 -15.58 4.43
N VAL A 197 8.48 -14.92 5.59
CA VAL A 197 7.41 -14.98 6.59
C VAL A 197 6.13 -14.37 6.04
N ALA A 198 6.21 -13.20 5.41
CA ALA A 198 5.09 -12.55 4.76
C ALA A 198 4.53 -13.40 3.60
N LEU A 199 5.39 -13.96 2.74
CA LEU A 199 4.97 -14.81 1.62
C LEU A 199 4.24 -16.08 2.10
N ILE A 200 4.84 -16.81 3.04
CA ILE A 200 4.26 -18.04 3.60
C ILE A 200 2.96 -17.72 4.34
N GLY A 201 2.94 -16.66 5.16
CA GLY A 201 1.75 -16.20 5.85
C GLY A 201 0.64 -15.82 4.87
N GLY A 202 0.97 -15.09 3.81
CA GLY A 202 0.02 -14.65 2.80
C GLY A 202 -0.59 -15.80 2.00
N ILE A 203 0.23 -16.76 1.56
CA ILE A 203 -0.24 -18.00 0.92
C ILE A 203 -1.14 -18.80 1.87
N THR A 204 -0.74 -18.93 3.13
CA THR A 204 -1.52 -19.64 4.15
C THR A 204 -2.91 -19.02 4.33
N LEU A 205 -2.99 -17.69 4.42
CA LEU A 205 -4.25 -16.96 4.55
C LEU A 205 -5.17 -17.13 3.32
N ILE A 206 -4.62 -17.09 2.10
CA ILE A 206 -5.39 -17.37 0.87
C ILE A 206 -5.93 -18.81 0.87
N VAL A 207 -5.09 -19.79 1.21
CA VAL A 207 -5.52 -21.20 1.28
C VAL A 207 -6.61 -21.40 2.33
N MET A 208 -6.49 -20.75 3.49
CA MET A 208 -7.54 -20.76 4.52
C MET A 208 -8.83 -20.14 4.00
N SER A 209 -8.75 -19.01 3.28
CA SER A 209 -9.89 -18.37 2.63
C SER A 209 -10.58 -19.30 1.62
N MET A 210 -9.81 -20.02 0.80
CA MET A 210 -10.34 -20.95 -0.20
C MET A 210 -11.00 -22.18 0.42
N LYS A 211 -10.54 -22.61 1.60
CA LYS A 211 -11.14 -23.72 2.36
C LYS A 211 -12.43 -23.32 3.09
N GLY A 212 -12.88 -22.07 2.95
CA GLY A 212 -14.04 -21.55 3.69
C GLY A 212 -13.82 -21.57 5.21
N LYS A 213 -12.56 -21.59 5.68
CA LYS A 213 -12.31 -21.45 7.11
C LYS A 213 -12.78 -20.06 7.54
N LYS A 214 -13.58 -20.04 8.62
CA LYS A 214 -14.02 -18.81 9.25
C LYS A 214 -12.81 -17.94 9.61
N SER A 215 -13.00 -16.62 9.63
CA SER A 215 -11.94 -15.66 9.97
C SER A 215 -11.35 -15.98 11.34
N VAL A 216 -10.12 -15.54 11.60
CA VAL A 216 -9.51 -15.61 12.94
C VAL A 216 -10.42 -14.95 13.97
N ARG A 217 -11.08 -13.84 13.58
CA ARG A 217 -12.10 -13.17 14.40
C ARG A 217 -13.24 -14.12 14.77
N ASP A 218 -13.81 -14.81 13.80
CA ASP A 218 -14.93 -15.73 14.03
C ASP A 218 -14.51 -16.87 14.98
N THR A 219 -13.28 -17.35 14.86
CA THR A 219 -12.73 -18.38 15.76
C THR A 219 -12.58 -17.86 17.19
N ILE A 220 -12.14 -16.60 17.36
CA ILE A 220 -12.01 -15.96 18.66
C ILE A 220 -13.39 -15.71 19.28
N VAL A 221 -14.33 -15.18 18.49
CA VAL A 221 -15.72 -14.93 18.93
C VAL A 221 -16.40 -16.23 19.33
N GLU A 222 -16.21 -17.30 18.56
CA GLU A 222 -16.75 -18.64 18.87
C GLU A 222 -16.17 -19.17 20.20
N LYS A 223 -14.85 -19.07 20.41
CA LYS A 223 -14.22 -19.43 21.69
C LYS A 223 -14.64 -18.56 22.88
N MET A 224 -14.83 -17.26 22.67
CA MET A 224 -15.32 -16.35 23.73
C MET A 224 -16.77 -16.64 24.09
N ARG A 225 -17.60 -16.99 23.10
CA ARG A 225 -18.99 -17.41 23.31
C ARG A 225 -19.08 -18.74 24.07
N GLU A 226 -18.18 -19.68 23.80
CA GLU A 226 -18.07 -20.94 24.57
C GLU A 226 -17.60 -20.70 26.00
N ALA A 227 -16.67 -19.76 26.23
CA ALA A 227 -16.17 -19.43 27.56
C ALA A 227 -17.19 -18.64 28.40
N THR A 228 -18.07 -17.88 27.74
CA THR A 228 -19.12 -17.09 28.40
C THR A 228 -20.40 -17.91 28.42
N GLN A 229 -20.46 -18.88 29.33
CA GLN A 229 -21.60 -19.80 29.48
C GLN A 229 -22.86 -19.11 30.07
N ASP A 230 -22.75 -17.83 30.45
CA ASP A 230 -23.85 -17.03 30.98
C ASP A 230 -24.46 -16.18 29.87
N GLY A 231 -25.70 -16.52 29.48
CA GLY A 231 -26.32 -16.20 28.20
C GLY A 231 -26.73 -14.75 27.93
N SER A 232 -25.98 -13.73 28.37
CA SER A 232 -26.35 -12.32 28.15
C SER A 232 -25.19 -11.35 27.95
N SER A 233 -24.32 -11.59 26.97
CA SER A 233 -23.48 -10.49 26.51
C SER A 233 -23.14 -10.63 25.04
N ASP A 234 -23.88 -9.90 24.20
CA ASP A 234 -23.23 -9.26 23.07
C ASP A 234 -22.01 -8.53 23.64
N ILE A 235 -20.82 -8.97 23.25
CA ILE A 235 -19.58 -8.27 23.61
C ILE A 235 -19.71 -6.91 22.93
N ASP A 236 -20.17 -5.94 23.71
CA ASP A 236 -20.50 -4.63 23.21
C ASP A 236 -19.22 -3.98 22.70
N LEU A 237 -19.07 -3.99 21.37
CA LEU A 237 -17.92 -3.41 20.67
C LEU A 237 -17.77 -1.92 21.04
N SER A 238 -18.83 -1.28 21.55
CA SER A 238 -18.81 0.06 22.12
C SER A 238 -17.85 0.17 23.31
N VAL A 239 -17.68 -0.88 24.13
CA VAL A 239 -16.76 -0.93 25.26
C VAL A 239 -15.31 -0.87 24.78
N ILE A 240 -14.98 -1.62 23.72
CA ILE A 240 -13.65 -1.58 23.09
C ILE A 240 -13.40 -0.20 22.48
N LYS A 241 -14.39 0.39 21.80
CA LYS A 241 -14.29 1.72 21.18
C LYS A 241 -14.10 2.84 22.22
N ARG A 242 -14.71 2.70 23.40
CA ARG A 242 -14.61 3.66 24.50
C ARG A 242 -13.30 3.49 25.30
N SER A 243 -12.59 2.39 25.10
CA SER A 243 -11.32 2.15 25.78
C SER A 243 -10.28 3.22 25.42
N PRO A 244 -9.58 3.80 26.41
CA PRO A 244 -8.48 4.72 26.16
C PRO A 244 -7.35 4.08 25.33
N VAL A 245 -7.22 2.75 25.39
CA VAL A 245 -6.26 1.97 24.59
C VAL A 245 -6.54 2.11 23.10
N PHE A 246 -7.81 2.07 22.70
CA PHE A 246 -8.20 2.24 21.30
C PHE A 246 -7.78 3.62 20.79
N ARG A 247 -8.02 4.68 21.57
CA ARG A 247 -7.60 6.05 21.23
C ARG A 247 -6.07 6.18 21.13
N LEU A 248 -5.35 5.54 22.05
CA LEU A 248 -3.88 5.49 22.06
C LEU A 248 -3.30 4.80 20.83
N ILE A 249 -4.03 3.86 20.21
CA ILE A 249 -3.60 3.17 18.98
C ILE A 249 -4.00 3.98 17.74
N VAL A 250 -5.21 4.52 17.69
CA VAL A 250 -5.73 5.25 16.52
C VAL A 250 -4.94 6.54 16.24
N ILE A 251 -4.60 7.31 17.28
CA ILE A 251 -3.96 8.62 17.10
C ILE A 251 -2.58 8.51 16.41
N PRO A 252 -1.64 7.66 16.87
CA PRO A 252 -0.36 7.47 16.17
C PRO A 252 -0.52 6.98 14.73
N LEU A 253 -1.56 6.20 14.45
CA LEU A 253 -1.85 5.70 13.11
C LEU A 253 -2.36 6.80 12.18
N LEU A 254 -3.25 7.67 12.65
CA LEU A 254 -3.66 8.87 11.91
C LEU A 254 -2.46 9.78 11.64
N PHE A 255 -1.63 9.98 12.67
CA PHE A 255 -0.40 10.74 12.55
C PHE A 255 0.55 10.12 11.52
N GLY A 256 0.74 8.79 11.55
CA GLY A 256 1.58 8.05 10.61
C GLY A 256 1.16 8.26 9.16
N GLY A 257 -0.12 8.09 8.85
CA GLY A 257 -0.62 8.29 7.47
C GLY A 257 -0.47 9.75 7.00
N CYS A 258 -0.86 10.73 7.83
CA CYS A 258 -0.69 12.15 7.51
C CYS A 258 0.78 12.54 7.32
N THR A 259 1.69 12.05 8.18
CA THR A 259 3.13 12.29 8.00
C THR A 259 3.66 11.65 6.73
N GLY A 260 3.13 10.49 6.32
CA GLY A 260 3.43 9.86 5.03
C GLY A 260 3.04 10.74 3.84
N ILE A 261 1.81 11.29 3.84
CA ILE A 261 1.35 12.23 2.82
C ILE A 261 2.28 13.45 2.74
N VAL A 262 2.51 14.10 3.88
CA VAL A 262 3.40 15.28 3.96
C VAL A 262 4.80 14.95 3.46
N SER A 263 5.32 13.76 3.78
CA SER A 263 6.66 13.34 3.35
C SER A 263 6.75 13.15 1.85
N VAL A 264 5.73 12.54 1.21
CA VAL A 264 5.67 12.39 -0.25
C VAL A 264 5.61 13.76 -0.93
N GLU A 265 4.70 14.64 -0.49
CA GLU A 265 4.54 15.97 -1.07
C GLU A 265 5.81 16.82 -0.92
N LYS A 266 6.44 16.77 0.26
CA LYS A 266 7.70 17.48 0.51
C LYS A 266 8.85 16.89 -0.30
N LEU A 267 8.91 15.57 -0.47
CA LEU A 267 9.96 14.93 -1.26
C LEU A 267 9.89 15.35 -2.74
N ILE A 268 8.67 15.39 -3.31
CA ILE A 268 8.44 15.87 -4.68
C ILE A 268 8.81 17.35 -4.81
N SER A 269 8.34 18.19 -3.88
CA SER A 269 8.60 19.63 -3.89
C SER A 269 10.09 19.97 -3.68
N LEU A 270 10.80 19.29 -2.78
CA LEU A 270 12.21 19.57 -2.48
C LEU A 270 13.16 19.25 -3.65
N ASN A 271 12.78 18.29 -4.48
CA ASN A 271 13.56 17.87 -5.65
C ASN A 271 13.04 18.46 -6.96
N SER A 272 12.03 19.35 -6.89
CA SER A 272 11.40 19.97 -8.07
C SER A 272 11.06 18.94 -9.14
N ILE A 273 10.47 17.80 -8.73
CA ILE A 273 10.15 16.71 -9.66
C ILE A 273 9.01 17.18 -10.55
N ASP A 274 9.27 17.23 -11.85
CA ASP A 274 8.28 17.56 -12.86
C ASP A 274 7.44 16.32 -13.18
N LEU A 275 6.12 16.51 -13.17
CA LEU A 275 5.11 15.48 -13.46
C LEU A 275 4.15 15.94 -14.56
N SER A 276 4.49 17.01 -15.29
CA SER A 276 3.63 17.62 -16.31
C SER A 276 3.67 16.91 -17.67
N ASP A 277 4.66 16.05 -17.89
CA ASP A 277 4.88 15.31 -19.15
C ASP A 277 3.74 14.36 -19.55
N VAL A 278 2.87 13.99 -18.60
CA VAL A 278 1.80 13.03 -18.84
C VAL A 278 0.46 13.58 -18.36
N GLU A 279 -0.50 13.63 -19.28
CA GLU A 279 -1.87 14.02 -18.97
C GLU A 279 -2.48 13.15 -17.87
N PHE A 280 -3.29 13.77 -17.00
CA PHE A 280 -4.03 13.07 -15.95
C PHE A 280 -4.92 11.93 -16.48
N LEU A 281 -5.33 12.01 -17.76
CA LEU A 281 -6.14 11.00 -18.44
C LEU A 281 -5.37 9.74 -18.80
N SER A 282 -4.05 9.67 -18.55
CA SER A 282 -3.30 8.43 -18.75
C SER A 282 -3.85 7.31 -17.87
N THR A 283 -3.94 6.11 -18.45
CA THR A 283 -4.51 4.94 -17.76
C THR A 283 -3.80 4.63 -16.43
N GLY A 284 -2.49 4.86 -16.36
CA GLY A 284 -1.69 4.65 -15.14
C GLY A 284 -2.06 5.58 -13.98
N GLN A 285 -2.58 6.77 -14.27
CA GLN A 285 -3.04 7.73 -13.26
C GLN A 285 -4.54 7.63 -12.99
N LEU A 286 -5.34 7.46 -14.05
CA LEU A 286 -6.79 7.46 -13.97
C LEU A 286 -7.32 6.25 -13.20
N ILE A 287 -6.76 5.05 -13.40
CA ILE A 287 -7.24 3.84 -12.72
C ILE A 287 -7.07 3.94 -11.19
N PRO A 288 -5.87 4.22 -10.63
CA PRO A 288 -5.71 4.37 -9.19
C PRO A 288 -6.59 5.47 -8.59
N PHE A 289 -6.75 6.59 -9.30
CA PHE A 289 -7.64 7.66 -8.88
C PHE A 289 -9.09 7.18 -8.75
N LEU A 290 -9.64 6.53 -9.79
CA LEU A 290 -11.00 6.02 -9.79
C LEU A 290 -11.21 4.93 -8.72
N VAL A 291 -10.24 4.03 -8.55
CA VAL A 291 -10.28 2.99 -7.51
C VAL A 291 -10.37 3.62 -6.13
N GLY A 292 -9.53 4.63 -5.83
CA GLY A 292 -9.56 5.33 -4.56
C GLY A 292 -10.84 6.14 -4.35
N LEU A 293 -11.30 6.85 -5.39
CA LEU A 293 -12.54 7.63 -5.36
C LEU A 293 -13.77 6.78 -5.10
N PHE A 294 -13.95 5.68 -5.84
CA PHE A 294 -15.10 4.80 -5.65
C PHE A 294 -15.05 4.08 -4.30
N THR A 295 -13.86 3.78 -3.79
CA THR A 295 -13.71 3.20 -2.45
C THR A 295 -14.12 4.20 -1.36
N PHE A 296 -13.72 5.46 -1.51
CA PHE A 296 -14.10 6.54 -0.61
C PHE A 296 -15.62 6.78 -0.63
N ILE A 297 -16.21 6.90 -1.81
CA ILE A 297 -17.67 7.08 -1.97
C ILE A 297 -18.43 5.87 -1.40
N SER A 298 -18.02 4.65 -1.75
CA SER A 298 -18.66 3.41 -1.25
C SER A 298 -18.60 3.33 0.28
N THR A 299 -17.48 3.75 0.88
CA THR A 299 -17.33 3.78 2.33
C THR A 299 -18.25 4.80 2.98
N ILE A 300 -18.31 6.03 2.45
CA ILE A 300 -19.23 7.07 2.95
C ILE A 300 -20.67 6.60 2.83
N TRP A 301 -21.06 6.07 1.67
CA TRP A 301 -22.40 5.56 1.44
C TRP A 301 -22.76 4.48 2.46
N GLY A 302 -21.88 3.49 2.66
CA GLY A 302 -22.12 2.43 3.65
C GLY A 302 -22.17 2.93 5.09
N ILE A 303 -21.49 4.03 5.43
CA ILE A 303 -21.61 4.67 6.76
C ILE A 303 -22.98 5.33 6.92
N ILE A 304 -23.47 6.01 5.88
CA ILE A 304 -24.76 6.70 5.92
C ILE A 304 -25.90 5.68 6.02
N THR A 305 -25.93 4.67 5.14
CA THR A 305 -27.06 3.73 5.09
C THR A 305 -27.12 2.78 6.28
N ASN A 306 -25.98 2.43 6.88
CA ASN A 306 -25.99 1.55 8.06
C ASN A 306 -26.53 2.24 9.32
N LYS A 307 -26.58 3.58 9.33
CA LYS A 307 -27.08 4.33 10.48
C LYS A 307 -28.60 4.20 10.61
N ASP A 308 -29.29 4.06 9.49
CA ASP A 308 -30.76 3.98 9.47
C ASP A 308 -31.27 2.66 10.05
N ASP A 309 -30.48 1.58 10.01
CA ASP A 309 -30.85 0.27 10.54
C ASP A 309 -30.77 0.20 12.08
N ASP A 310 -29.99 1.07 12.74
CA ASP A 310 -29.81 1.08 14.20
C ASP A 310 -30.87 1.92 14.95
N ASP A 311 -31.61 2.78 14.25
CA ASP A 311 -32.60 3.71 14.85
C ASP A 311 -34.03 3.11 14.93
N ASP A 312 -34.27 1.94 14.34
CA ASP A 312 -35.59 1.27 14.26
C ASP A 312 -35.81 0.16 15.33
N ASP A 313 -34.82 -0.13 16.19
CA ASP A 313 -34.87 -1.11 17.31
C ASP A 313 -34.89 -0.45 18.71
#